data_AF-A0A239D2I2-F1
#
_entry.id   AF-A0A239D2I2-F1
#
_cell.length_a   1.000
_cell.length_b   1.000
_cell.length_c   1.000
_cell.angle_alpha   90.00
_cell.angle_beta   90.00
_cell.angle_gamma   90.00
#
_symmetry.space_group_name_H-M   'P 1'
#
loop_
_entity.id
_entity.type
_entity.pdbx_description
1 polymer ?
#
loop_
_entity_poly.entity_id
_entity_poly.type
_entity_poly.pdbx_seq_one_letter_code
_entity_poly.pdbx_strand_id
1 'polypeptide(L)'
;MKRFLLSLVLLLAAGALGLLVPTVARNSQPDFAKAEQVGTGIVSACSEQGPVTLGGFGYTSKCQLDVTWQDGSRHFVDPDRYGFADFAEIGKTITVGDLGDGEYARPDRPFRPLVVASAWALAILAVAALVTGVLGVRRVIREHVDFT
;
A
#
# COMPACT_ATOMS: atom_id res chain seq x y z
N MET A 1 -21.18 25.25 -17.35
CA MET A 1 -21.39 24.74 -15.96
C MET A 1 -21.42 23.21 -15.85
N LYS A 2 -22.30 22.47 -16.56
CA LYS A 2 -22.40 20.99 -16.44
C LYS A 2 -21.08 20.23 -16.66
N ARG A 3 -20.28 20.62 -17.66
CA ARG A 3 -18.98 20.00 -17.97
C ARG A 3 -17.93 20.20 -16.85
N PHE A 4 -17.93 21.37 -16.23
CA PHE A 4 -17.03 21.69 -15.12
C PHE A 4 -17.37 20.90 -13.86
N LEU A 5 -18.66 20.80 -13.51
CA LEU A 5 -19.15 19.98 -12.41
C LEU A 5 -18.77 18.50 -12.58
N LEU A 6 -18.90 17.96 -13.80
CA LEU A 6 -18.55 16.57 -14.08
C LEU A 6 -17.03 16.32 -13.95
N SER A 7 -16.19 17.24 -14.44
CA SER A 7 -14.74 17.14 -14.25
C SER A 7 -14.33 17.25 -12.77
N LEU A 8 -14.99 18.11 -11.99
CA LEU A 8 -14.74 18.23 -10.56
C LEU A 8 -15.11 16.94 -9.81
N VAL A 9 -16.27 16.34 -10.13
CA VAL A 9 -16.70 15.05 -9.55
C VAL A 9 -15.70 13.94 -9.89
N LEU A 10 -15.20 13.88 -11.13
CA LEU A 10 -14.20 12.88 -11.53
C LEU A 10 -12.88 13.04 -10.76
N LEU A 11 -12.43 14.27 -10.52
CA LEU A 11 -11.22 14.53 -9.73
C LEU A 11 -11.41 14.13 -8.27
N LEU A 12 -12.56 14.42 -7.67
CA LEU A 12 -12.89 13.99 -6.30
C LEU A 12 -12.98 12.47 -6.19
N ALA A 13 -13.63 11.82 -7.16
CA ALA A 13 -13.73 10.36 -7.23
C ALA A 13 -12.34 9.71 -7.37
N ALA A 14 -11.47 10.26 -8.23
CA ALA A 14 -10.10 9.80 -8.38
C ALA A 14 -9.31 9.93 -7.07
N GLY A 15 -9.45 11.05 -6.36
CA GLY A 15 -8.83 11.27 -5.06
C GLY A 15 -9.29 10.24 -4.02
N ALA A 16 -10.61 10.03 -3.90
CA ALA A 16 -11.18 9.06 -2.97
C ALA A 16 -10.73 7.62 -3.27
N LEU A 17 -10.74 7.22 -4.55
CA LEU A 17 -10.26 5.90 -4.97
C LEU A 17 -8.76 5.72 -4.74
N GLY A 18 -7.96 6.76 -4.94
CA GLY A 18 -6.52 6.74 -4.70
C GLY A 18 -6.15 6.44 -3.24
N LEU A 19 -6.97 6.90 -2.29
CA LEU A 19 -6.76 6.64 -0.85
C LEU A 19 -7.03 5.17 -0.46
N LEU A 20 -7.78 4.41 -1.25
CA LEU A 20 -8.08 3.01 -0.97
C LEU A 20 -6.92 2.06 -1.31
N VAL A 21 -6.09 2.43 -2.29
CA VAL A 21 -4.96 1.62 -2.78
C VAL A 21 -3.94 1.26 -1.67
N PRO A 22 -3.39 2.20 -0.87
CA PRO A 22 -2.42 1.87 0.17
C PRO A 22 -3.02 0.96 1.27
N THR A 23 -4.33 1.09 1.53
CA THR A 23 -5.04 0.26 2.50
C THR A 23 -5.08 -1.20 2.06
N VAL A 24 -5.27 -1.44 0.75
CA VAL A 24 -5.23 -2.79 0.19
C VAL A 24 -3.80 -3.34 0.09
N ALA A 25 -2.82 -2.49 -0.25
CA ALA A 25 -1.42 -2.88 -0.31
C ALA A 25 -0.90 -3.39 1.05
N ARG A 26 -1.33 -2.77 2.16
CA ARG A 26 -1.00 -3.23 3.53
C ARG A 26 -1.63 -4.57 3.91
N ASN A 27 -2.87 -4.80 3.48
CA ASN A 27 -3.67 -5.95 3.90
C ASN A 27 -3.57 -7.15 2.97
N SER A 28 -2.82 -7.05 1.88
CA SER A 28 -2.41 -8.19 1.07
C SER A 28 -0.94 -8.46 1.34
N GLN A 29 -0.60 -9.61 1.88
CA GLN A 29 0.78 -10.10 1.96
C GLN A 29 0.98 -11.23 0.94
N PRO A 30 2.23 -11.59 0.60
CA PRO A 30 2.50 -12.74 -0.24
C PRO A 30 1.96 -14.02 0.40
N ASP A 31 1.80 -15.06 -0.42
CA ASP A 31 1.24 -16.32 0.03
C ASP A 31 2.23 -17.08 0.92
N PHE A 32 1.90 -17.21 2.22
CA PHE A 32 2.71 -17.93 3.20
C PHE A 32 2.93 -19.41 2.81
N ALA A 33 2.04 -20.02 2.03
CA ALA A 33 2.21 -21.40 1.57
C ALA A 33 3.42 -21.58 0.63
N LYS A 34 3.99 -20.49 0.12
CA LYS A 34 5.17 -20.48 -0.74
C LYS A 34 6.47 -20.22 0.01
N ALA A 35 6.43 -20.13 1.35
CA ALA A 35 7.63 -19.88 2.13
C ALA A 35 8.62 -21.06 1.99
N GLU A 36 9.86 -20.74 1.64
CA GLU A 36 10.98 -21.68 1.56
C GLU A 36 11.49 -22.05 2.95
N GLN A 37 11.50 -21.07 3.86
CA GLN A 37 11.89 -21.23 5.25
C GLN A 37 10.87 -20.58 6.17
N VAL A 38 10.60 -21.21 7.31
CA VAL A 38 9.68 -20.67 8.34
C VAL A 38 10.46 -20.44 9.62
N GLY A 39 10.16 -19.33 10.29
CA GLY A 39 10.77 -18.94 11.56
C GLY A 39 9.80 -18.20 12.46
N THR A 40 10.26 -17.94 13.67
CA THR A 40 9.56 -17.08 14.63
C THR A 40 10.42 -15.86 14.92
N GLY A 41 9.85 -14.68 14.69
CA GLY A 41 10.53 -13.42 14.89
C GLY A 41 9.91 -12.58 16.00
N ILE A 42 10.75 -11.85 16.72
CA ILE A 42 10.30 -10.81 17.66
C ILE A 42 10.45 -9.47 16.97
N VAL A 43 9.39 -8.67 16.95
CA VAL A 43 9.47 -7.30 16.43
C VAL A 43 10.32 -6.46 17.37
N SER A 44 11.52 -6.06 16.92
CA SER A 44 12.53 -5.42 17.76
C SER A 44 12.37 -3.90 17.79
N ALA A 45 12.16 -3.30 16.62
CA ALA A 45 12.04 -1.86 16.46
C ALA A 45 11.12 -1.53 15.28
N CYS A 46 10.44 -0.40 15.36
CA CYS A 46 9.67 0.16 14.25
C CYS A 46 10.04 1.62 14.05
N SER A 47 10.09 2.02 12.79
CA SER A 47 10.26 3.41 12.36
C SER A 47 9.03 3.86 11.60
N GLU A 48 8.67 5.12 11.77
CA GLU A 48 7.58 5.75 11.03
C GLU A 48 8.11 6.24 9.68
N GLN A 49 7.40 5.87 8.62
CA GLN A 49 7.70 6.17 7.23
C GLN A 49 6.53 6.97 6.66
N GLY A 50 6.79 8.16 6.14
CA GLY A 50 5.75 9.03 5.61
C GLY A 50 6.21 10.46 5.41
N PRO A 51 5.31 11.35 4.98
CA PRO A 51 3.88 11.10 4.73
C PRO A 51 3.62 10.45 3.34
N VAL A 52 2.61 9.58 3.27
CA VAL A 52 2.15 8.92 2.03
C VAL A 52 1.49 9.93 1.08
N THR A 53 0.97 11.03 1.62
CA THR A 53 0.40 12.14 0.83
C THR A 53 1.26 13.40 0.92
N LEU A 54 1.20 14.22 -0.12
CA LEU A 54 1.90 15.52 -0.21
C LEU A 54 1.50 16.52 0.91
N GLY A 55 0.35 16.31 1.56
CA GLY A 55 -0.18 17.17 2.62
C GLY A 55 0.13 16.72 4.04
N GLY A 56 0.98 15.69 4.24
CA GLY A 56 1.31 15.22 5.59
C GLY A 56 0.40 14.12 6.15
N PHE A 57 -0.52 13.57 5.36
CA PHE A 57 -1.45 12.54 5.82
C PHE A 57 -0.99 11.13 5.44
N GLY A 58 -1.19 10.19 6.39
CA GLY A 58 -0.91 8.77 6.23
C GLY A 58 0.55 8.46 6.53
N TYR A 59 0.80 7.79 7.64
CA TYR A 59 2.11 7.27 8.01
C TYR A 59 2.06 5.75 8.02
N THR A 60 3.17 5.12 7.66
CA THR A 60 3.34 3.68 7.68
C THR A 60 4.50 3.26 8.55
N SER A 61 4.43 2.08 9.15
CA SER A 61 5.54 1.51 9.90
C SER A 61 6.44 0.70 8.96
N LYS A 62 7.75 0.84 9.14
CA LYS A 62 8.74 -0.15 8.73
C LYS A 62 9.39 -0.71 9.99
N CYS A 63 9.23 -2.01 10.20
CA CYS A 63 9.63 -2.68 11.43
C CYS A 63 10.72 -3.71 11.16
N GLN A 64 11.69 -3.77 12.06
CA GLN A 64 12.75 -4.76 12.07
C GLN A 64 12.35 -5.92 12.98
N LEU A 65 12.76 -7.11 12.58
CA LEU A 65 12.48 -8.35 13.29
C LEU A 65 13.76 -9.09 13.57
N ASP A 66 13.80 -9.72 14.72
CA ASP A 66 14.84 -10.66 15.09
C ASP A 66 14.27 -12.06 14.97
N VAL A 67 14.59 -12.75 13.87
CA VAL A 67 13.97 -14.02 13.46
C VAL A 67 14.88 -15.18 13.82
N THR A 68 14.33 -16.17 14.50
CA THR A 68 14.94 -17.49 14.67
C THR A 68 14.26 -18.47 13.74
N TRP A 69 15.05 -19.07 12.85
CA TRP A 69 14.58 -20.02 11.85
C TRP A 69 14.58 -21.45 12.39
N GLN A 70 13.95 -22.37 11.66
CA GLN A 70 13.86 -23.79 12.05
C GLN A 70 15.22 -24.50 12.13
N ASP A 71 16.23 -24.04 11.39
CA ASP A 71 17.60 -24.55 11.47
C ASP A 71 18.37 -24.03 12.71
N GLY A 72 17.74 -23.19 13.52
CA GLY A 72 18.32 -22.57 14.71
C GLY A 72 19.15 -21.32 14.41
N SER A 73 19.31 -20.93 13.14
CA SER A 73 19.95 -19.68 12.77
C SER A 73 19.10 -18.49 13.20
N ARG A 74 19.78 -17.39 13.56
CA ARG A 74 19.14 -16.14 13.99
C ARG A 74 19.59 -15.01 13.11
N HIS A 75 18.64 -14.33 12.49
CA HIS A 75 18.89 -13.25 11.55
C HIS A 75 18.02 -12.03 11.86
N PHE A 76 18.63 -10.86 11.75
CA PHE A 76 17.88 -9.61 11.70
C PHE A 76 17.29 -9.44 10.31
N VAL A 77 15.97 -9.33 10.27
CA VAL A 77 15.19 -9.21 9.06
C VAL A 77 14.54 -7.83 9.04
N ASP A 78 14.70 -7.12 7.93
CA ASP A 78 13.97 -5.88 7.65
C ASP A 78 13.11 -6.13 6.41
N PRO A 79 11.85 -6.57 6.59
CA PRO A 79 10.96 -6.82 5.48
C PRO A 79 10.79 -5.53 4.67
N ASP A 80 11.11 -5.58 3.38
CA ASP A 80 10.98 -4.40 2.50
C ASP A 80 9.52 -4.17 2.08
N ARG A 81 8.59 -4.32 3.03
CA ARG A 81 7.16 -4.16 2.83
C ARG A 81 6.54 -3.37 3.98
N TYR A 82 5.92 -2.26 3.61
CA TYR A 82 5.19 -1.41 4.53
C TYR A 82 4.04 -2.15 5.22
N GLY A 83 3.95 -2.00 6.54
CA GLY A 83 2.91 -2.65 7.33
C GLY A 83 3.07 -4.17 7.41
N PHE A 84 4.26 -4.73 7.22
CA PHE A 84 4.51 -6.14 7.55
C PHE A 84 4.26 -6.43 9.03
N ALA A 85 4.72 -5.51 9.88
CA ALA A 85 4.40 -5.43 11.30
C ALA A 85 4.07 -3.98 11.70
N ASP A 86 3.39 -3.83 12.82
CA ASP A 86 2.94 -2.53 13.34
C ASP A 86 3.58 -2.19 14.69
N PHE A 87 3.56 -0.91 15.09
CA PHE A 87 4.06 -0.47 16.40
C PHE A 87 3.41 -1.20 17.58
N ALA A 88 2.15 -1.62 17.43
CA ALA A 88 1.43 -2.41 18.42
C ALA A 88 1.94 -3.86 18.55
N GLU A 89 2.82 -4.29 17.66
CA GLU A 89 3.43 -5.62 17.64
C GLU A 89 4.87 -5.63 18.17
N ILE A 90 5.43 -4.48 18.55
CA ILE A 90 6.76 -4.40 19.18
C ILE A 90 6.81 -5.32 20.41
N GLY A 91 7.85 -6.16 20.47
CA GLY A 91 8.05 -7.15 21.54
C GLY A 91 7.18 -8.40 21.42
N LYS A 92 6.28 -8.49 20.43
CA LYS A 92 5.49 -9.71 20.18
C LYS A 92 6.27 -10.67 19.29
N THR A 93 6.11 -11.95 19.58
CA THR A 93 6.55 -13.03 18.71
C THR A 93 5.53 -13.24 17.60
N ILE A 94 5.98 -13.22 16.35
CA ILE A 94 5.18 -13.49 15.16
C ILE A 94 5.83 -14.59 14.32
N THR A 95 5.01 -15.31 13.57
CA THR A 95 5.50 -16.31 12.60
C THR A 95 5.82 -15.62 11.28
N VAL A 96 7.01 -15.91 10.75
CA VAL A 96 7.53 -15.32 9.50
C VAL A 96 7.91 -16.44 8.55
N GLY A 97 7.51 -16.32 7.29
CA GLY A 97 7.95 -17.17 6.19
C GLY A 97 8.84 -16.37 5.26
N ASP A 98 10.01 -16.89 4.93
CA ASP A 98 10.91 -16.35 3.89
C ASP A 98 10.50 -16.92 2.53
N LEU A 99 10.27 -16.05 1.54
CA LEU A 99 9.91 -16.42 0.17
C LEU A 99 11.10 -16.35 -0.78
N GLY A 100 12.28 -15.98 -0.29
CA GLY A 100 13.43 -15.62 -1.11
C GLY A 100 13.42 -14.14 -1.53
N ASP A 101 14.56 -13.67 -2.04
CA ASP A 101 14.75 -12.32 -2.57
C ASP A 101 14.37 -11.17 -1.60
N GLY A 102 14.39 -11.42 -0.29
CA GLY A 102 14.02 -10.45 0.75
C GLY A 102 12.50 -10.26 0.90
N GLU A 103 11.69 -11.12 0.30
CA GLU A 103 10.24 -11.15 0.52
C GLU A 103 9.87 -12.02 1.71
N TYR A 104 8.95 -11.51 2.53
CA TYR A 104 8.45 -12.22 3.72
C TYR A 104 6.91 -12.29 3.72
N ALA A 105 6.38 -13.40 4.23
CA ALA A 105 4.96 -13.61 4.44
C ALA A 105 4.65 -13.95 5.90
N ARG A 106 3.38 -13.73 6.29
CA ARG A 106 2.86 -14.16 7.58
C ARG A 106 1.59 -14.99 7.40
N PRO A 107 1.34 -16.00 8.25
CA PRO A 107 0.13 -16.81 8.18
C PRO A 107 -1.12 -16.05 8.66
N ASP A 108 -0.98 -15.06 9.53
CA ASP A 108 -2.10 -14.27 10.07
C ASP A 108 -2.64 -13.20 9.09
N ARG A 109 -1.89 -12.92 8.01
CA ARG A 109 -2.28 -11.96 6.97
C ARG A 109 -2.32 -12.66 5.60
N PRO A 110 -3.32 -13.53 5.34
CA PRO A 110 -3.33 -14.37 4.14
C PRO A 110 -3.44 -13.55 2.85
N PHE A 111 -2.85 -14.08 1.78
CA PHE A 111 -2.99 -13.52 0.45
C PHE A 111 -4.45 -13.55 -0.01
N ARG A 112 -4.99 -12.39 -0.41
CA ARG A 112 -6.38 -12.23 -0.88
C ARG A 112 -6.38 -11.77 -2.35
N PRO A 113 -6.27 -12.68 -3.33
CA PRO A 113 -6.07 -12.33 -4.74
C PRO A 113 -7.21 -11.45 -5.29
N LEU A 114 -8.45 -11.71 -4.89
CA LEU A 114 -9.60 -10.90 -5.32
C LEU A 114 -9.53 -9.46 -4.81
N VAL A 115 -8.98 -9.25 -3.60
CA VAL A 115 -8.82 -7.91 -3.02
C VAL A 115 -7.69 -7.16 -3.73
N VAL A 116 -6.61 -7.85 -4.05
CA VAL A 116 -5.50 -7.27 -4.85
C VAL A 116 -5.99 -6.90 -6.25
N ALA A 117 -6.71 -7.80 -6.92
CA ALA A 117 -7.26 -7.56 -8.25
C ALA A 117 -8.25 -6.39 -8.27
N SER A 118 -9.14 -6.30 -7.28
CA SER A 118 -10.08 -5.17 -7.18
C SER A 118 -9.37 -3.84 -6.90
N ALA A 119 -8.31 -3.83 -6.08
CA ALA A 119 -7.51 -2.62 -5.88
C ALA A 119 -6.82 -2.15 -7.15
N TRP A 120 -6.26 -3.05 -7.96
CA TRP A 120 -5.69 -2.70 -9.27
C TRP A 120 -6.76 -2.14 -10.21
N ALA A 121 -7.95 -2.75 -10.26
CA ALA A 121 -9.05 -2.24 -11.05
C ALA A 121 -9.48 -0.82 -10.60
N LEU A 122 -9.60 -0.59 -9.29
CA LEU A 122 -9.93 0.73 -8.74
C LEU A 122 -8.84 1.76 -9.01
N ALA A 123 -7.56 1.38 -8.94
CA ALA A 123 -6.44 2.26 -9.26
C ALA A 123 -6.47 2.68 -10.74
N ILE A 124 -6.73 1.76 -11.66
CA ILE A 124 -6.87 2.06 -13.10
C ILE A 124 -8.04 3.02 -13.32
N LEU A 125 -9.18 2.78 -12.68
CA LEU A 125 -10.34 3.67 -12.77
C LEU A 125 -10.04 5.07 -12.20
N ALA A 126 -9.31 5.15 -11.08
CA ALA A 126 -8.89 6.41 -10.49
C ALA A 126 -7.99 7.21 -11.45
N VAL A 127 -7.01 6.55 -12.08
CA VAL A 127 -6.13 7.18 -13.07
C VAL A 127 -6.92 7.66 -14.29
N ALA A 128 -7.84 6.83 -14.82
CA ALA A 128 -8.69 7.23 -15.94
C ALA A 128 -9.58 8.44 -15.60
N ALA A 129 -10.18 8.45 -14.40
CA ALA A 129 -10.98 9.57 -13.91
C ALA A 129 -10.13 10.83 -13.71
N LEU A 130 -8.91 10.70 -13.21
CA LEU A 130 -7.96 11.81 -13.05
C LEU A 130 -7.59 12.42 -14.41
N VAL A 131 -7.18 11.59 -15.37
CA VAL A 131 -6.79 12.05 -16.72
C VAL A 131 -7.96 12.75 -17.41
N THR A 132 -9.15 12.14 -17.41
CA THR A 132 -10.34 12.73 -18.03
C THR A 132 -10.79 14.02 -17.33
N GLY A 133 -10.72 14.07 -16.00
CA GLY A 133 -10.98 15.27 -15.21
C GLY A 133 -10.02 16.41 -15.56
N VAL A 134 -8.71 16.15 -15.57
CA VAL A 134 -7.66 17.13 -15.91
C VAL A 134 -7.82 17.64 -17.34
N LEU A 135 -8.07 16.74 -18.31
CA LEU A 135 -8.29 17.13 -19.71
C LEU A 135 -9.56 18.00 -19.86
N GLY A 136 -10.64 17.66 -19.14
CA GLY A 136 -11.87 18.43 -19.12
C GLY A 136 -11.66 19.85 -18.57
N VAL A 137 -10.98 19.97 -17.43
CA VAL A 137 -10.63 21.28 -16.85
C VAL A 137 -9.73 22.08 -17.79
N ARG A 138 -8.67 21.47 -18.35
CA ARG A 138 -7.77 22.14 -19.31
C ARG A 138 -8.50 22.66 -20.54
N ARG A 139 -9.50 21.93 -21.02
CA ARG A 139 -10.32 22.33 -22.17
C ARG A 139 -11.19 23.55 -21.82
N VAL A 140 -11.87 23.52 -20.68
CA VAL A 140 -12.72 24.64 -20.22
C VAL A 140 -11.89 25.90 -19.99
N ILE A 141 -10.68 25.77 -19.42
CA ILE A 141 -9.78 26.91 -19.22
C ILE A 141 -9.35 27.52 -20.55
N ARG A 142 -8.91 26.70 -21.53
CA ARG A 142 -8.55 27.19 -22.87
C ARG A 142 -9.70 27.95 -23.54
N GLU A 143 -10.90 27.35 -23.51
CA GLU A 143 -12.11 27.95 -24.07
C GLU A 143 -12.51 29.27 -23.38
N HIS A 144 -12.02 29.60 -22.17
CA HIS A 144 -12.31 30.88 -21.50
C HIS A 144 -11.17 31.91 -21.61
N VAL A 145 -9.91 31.47 -21.82
CA VAL A 145 -8.77 32.38 -21.97
C VAL A 145 -8.71 32.98 -23.38
N ASP A 146 -9.11 32.24 -24.41
CA ASP A 146 -9.09 32.70 -25.82
C ASP A 146 -10.16 33.78 -26.15
N PHE A 147 -11.03 34.16 -25.20
CA PHE A 147 -12.05 35.20 -25.37
C PHE A 147 -11.68 36.56 -24.71
N THR A 148 -10.43 36.72 -24.26
CA THR A 148 -9.90 37.97 -23.69
C THR A 148 -8.78 38.50 -24.57
#